data_AF-A0A9E6UST9-F1
#
_entry.id   AF-A0A9E6UST9-F1
#
_cell.length_a   1.000
_cell.length_b   1.000
_cell.length_c   1.000
_cell.angle_alpha   90.00
_cell.angle_beta   90.00
_cell.angle_gamma   90.00
#
_symmetry.space_group_name_H-M   'P 1'
#
loop_
_entity.id
_entity.type
_entity.pdbx_description
1 polymer ?
#
loop_
_entity_poly.entity_id
_entity_poly.type
_entity_poly.pdbx_seq_one_letter_code
_entity_poly.pdbx_strand_id
1 'polypeptide(L)'
;MVKIICEQNLTPNELLLKINNALPNIPIFKDYILEIAPYFTKQLHPVTLDKVNWLLRCFEQMEETEEITSVEYILNYLPASIVGRYPELVNWLKTNYNNSSKQSKLSSQARQKLRIWIGAVNYQDFYTLVDLIINRIGITEREENQLSKRKGFWNNYSNSFTRIKILLPVRSYQIINHDLRADQDVQRLQSDGSDETEICIFDLGENGFIVEFFRGRGSETRIFPKNDYIKSVLFGSQPLSVKRIRKLGGEAHDHALAWQWSCEKLLRTDYQIFPNAGTKNFIGLPPKYGRYDVTFGLPQPDYHKLMERQKQVEQWKRIINQLELEAKQSPD
;
A
#
# COMPACT_ATOMS: atom_id res chain seq x y z
N MET A 1 28.32 -2.18 -24.41
CA MET A 1 28.40 -0.85 -23.77
C MET A 1 27.67 -0.81 -22.43
N VAL A 2 26.39 -1.21 -22.37
CA VAL A 2 25.60 -1.26 -21.13
C VAL A 2 26.33 -1.96 -19.97
N LYS A 3 26.91 -3.15 -20.22
CA LYS A 3 27.71 -3.87 -19.22
C LYS A 3 28.81 -3.01 -18.60
N ILE A 4 29.57 -2.28 -19.42
CA ILE A 4 30.70 -1.45 -18.99
C ILE A 4 30.20 -0.30 -18.10
N ILE A 5 29.15 0.41 -18.52
CA ILE A 5 28.62 1.52 -17.73
C ILE A 5 27.99 1.04 -16.43
N CYS A 6 27.35 -0.13 -16.44
CA CYS A 6 26.80 -0.74 -15.24
C CYS A 6 27.90 -1.14 -14.26
N GLU A 7 28.96 -1.81 -14.73
CA GLU A 7 30.10 -2.23 -13.89
C GLU A 7 30.84 -1.02 -13.28
N GLN A 8 30.99 0.06 -14.05
CA GLN A 8 31.64 1.30 -13.59
C GLN A 8 30.70 2.24 -12.84
N ASN A 9 29.42 1.88 -12.66
CA ASN A 9 28.39 2.72 -12.05
C ASN A 9 28.30 4.12 -12.71
N LEU A 10 28.34 4.14 -14.04
CA LEU A 10 28.22 5.36 -14.86
C LEU A 10 26.87 5.38 -15.57
N THR A 11 26.29 6.56 -15.72
CA THR A 11 25.17 6.79 -16.65
C THR A 11 25.66 6.98 -18.08
N PRO A 12 24.77 7.00 -19.11
CA PRO A 12 25.16 7.30 -20.48
C PRO A 12 25.87 8.65 -20.63
N ASN A 13 25.37 9.72 -20.00
CA ASN A 13 26.01 11.03 -20.09
C ASN A 13 27.36 11.07 -19.37
N GLU A 14 27.50 10.38 -18.23
CA GLU A 14 28.77 10.27 -17.51
C GLU A 14 29.83 9.51 -18.33
N LEU A 15 29.42 8.46 -19.06
CA LEU A 15 30.32 7.78 -19.99
C LEU A 15 30.75 8.71 -21.12
N LEU A 16 29.79 9.39 -21.77
CA LEU A 16 30.06 10.32 -22.88
C LEU A 16 31.06 11.41 -22.48
N LEU A 17 30.91 12.00 -21.30
CA LEU A 17 31.86 12.99 -20.78
C LEU A 17 33.28 12.44 -20.62
N LYS A 18 33.42 11.18 -20.19
CA LYS A 18 34.73 10.53 -20.03
C LYS A 18 35.40 10.21 -21.36
N ILE A 19 34.63 9.85 -22.38
CA ILE A 19 35.18 9.40 -23.68
C ILE A 19 35.26 10.49 -24.74
N ASN A 20 34.52 11.60 -24.60
CA ASN A 20 34.49 12.68 -25.59
C ASN A 20 35.86 13.30 -25.89
N ASN A 21 36.81 13.22 -24.94
CA ASN A 21 38.18 13.70 -25.14
C ASN A 21 39.13 12.63 -25.71
N ALA A 22 38.69 11.38 -25.81
CA ALA A 22 39.51 10.23 -26.18
C ALA A 22 39.02 9.52 -27.46
N LEU A 23 37.74 9.62 -27.80
CA LEU A 23 37.11 8.96 -28.94
C LEU A 23 36.24 9.95 -29.73
N PRO A 24 36.18 9.83 -31.07
CA PRO A 24 35.25 10.62 -31.87
C PRO A 24 33.80 10.33 -31.46
N ASN A 25 32.90 11.29 -31.71
CA ASN A 25 31.47 11.14 -31.41
C ASN A 25 30.84 10.11 -32.38
N ILE A 26 30.76 8.84 -31.97
CA ILE A 26 30.19 7.75 -32.77
C ILE A 26 28.71 7.58 -32.41
N PRO A 27 27.78 7.53 -33.39
CA PRO A 27 26.33 7.37 -33.15
C PRO A 27 25.96 6.17 -32.25
N ILE A 28 26.75 5.10 -32.28
CA ILE A 28 26.54 3.89 -31.46
C ILE A 28 26.54 4.17 -29.94
N PHE A 29 27.11 5.30 -29.49
CA PHE A 29 27.06 5.72 -28.10
C PHE A 29 25.68 6.26 -27.67
N LYS A 30 24.75 6.50 -28.61
CA LYS A 30 23.37 6.89 -28.30
C LYS A 30 22.40 5.71 -28.40
N ASP A 31 22.65 4.78 -29.32
CA ASP A 31 21.68 3.72 -29.65
C ASP A 31 21.53 2.64 -28.56
N TYR A 32 22.47 2.55 -27.62
CA TYR A 32 22.44 1.52 -26.58
C TYR A 32 21.57 1.87 -25.36
N ILE A 33 21.02 3.08 -25.27
CA ILE A 33 20.23 3.54 -24.12
C ILE A 33 19.05 2.59 -23.83
N LEU A 34 18.36 2.15 -24.88
CA LEU A 34 17.23 1.20 -24.77
C LEU A 34 17.65 -0.22 -24.34
N GLU A 35 18.95 -0.55 -24.39
CA GLU A 35 19.48 -1.84 -23.92
C GLU A 35 19.71 -1.86 -22.39
N ILE A 36 19.58 -0.72 -21.71
CA ILE A 36 19.76 -0.60 -20.26
C ILE A 36 18.74 -1.44 -19.50
N ALA A 37 17.44 -1.28 -19.79
CA ALA A 37 16.38 -2.05 -19.13
C ALA A 37 16.44 -3.56 -19.42
N PRO A 38 16.63 -4.02 -20.68
CA PRO A 38 16.90 -5.41 -20.99
C PRO A 38 18.09 -6.00 -20.22
N TYR A 39 19.21 -5.29 -20.17
CA TYR A 39 20.40 -5.74 -19.45
C TYR A 39 20.14 -5.87 -17.95
N PHE A 40 19.56 -4.83 -17.33
CA PHE A 40 19.20 -4.83 -15.91
C PHE A 40 18.26 -5.99 -15.56
N THR A 41 17.32 -6.30 -16.45
CA THR A 41 16.30 -7.32 -16.19
C THR A 41 16.83 -8.74 -16.38
N LYS A 42 17.59 -8.98 -17.46
CA LYS A 42 17.91 -10.34 -17.93
C LYS A 42 19.32 -10.81 -17.63
N GLN A 43 20.26 -9.87 -17.51
CA GLN A 43 21.69 -10.20 -17.43
C GLN A 43 22.30 -9.82 -16.08
N LEU A 44 21.73 -8.83 -15.41
CA LEU A 44 22.26 -8.33 -14.15
C LEU A 44 21.76 -9.15 -12.96
N HIS A 45 22.54 -10.14 -12.55
CA HIS A 45 22.28 -10.92 -11.35
C HIS A 45 23.57 -11.15 -10.53
N PRO A 46 23.51 -10.98 -9.19
CA PRO A 46 22.36 -10.53 -8.40
C PRO A 46 22.08 -9.02 -8.58
N VAL A 47 20.80 -8.63 -8.52
CA VAL A 47 20.41 -7.21 -8.44
C VAL A 47 20.72 -6.71 -7.03
N THR A 48 21.39 -5.57 -6.90
CA THR A 48 21.72 -4.88 -5.63
C THR A 48 21.14 -3.47 -5.62
N LEU A 49 21.02 -2.86 -4.42
CA LEU A 49 20.51 -1.48 -4.28
C LEU A 49 21.32 -0.48 -5.10
N ASP A 50 22.64 -0.59 -5.11
CA ASP A 50 23.52 0.27 -5.90
C ASP A 50 23.18 0.22 -7.40
N LYS A 51 22.83 -0.97 -7.91
CA LYS A 51 22.41 -1.13 -9.31
C LYS A 51 21.00 -0.64 -9.59
N VAL A 52 20.09 -0.71 -8.61
CA VAL A 52 18.78 -0.06 -8.71
C VAL A 52 18.98 1.45 -8.82
N ASN A 53 19.80 2.04 -7.94
CA ASN A 53 20.11 3.47 -7.98
C ASN A 53 20.78 3.87 -9.30
N TRP A 54 21.69 3.05 -9.82
CA TRP A 54 22.26 3.24 -11.16
C TRP A 54 21.19 3.28 -12.25
N LEU A 55 20.24 2.33 -12.26
CA LEU A 55 19.14 2.30 -13.23
C LEU A 55 18.29 3.58 -13.16
N LEU A 56 17.96 4.04 -11.94
CA LEU A 56 17.16 5.25 -11.74
C LEU A 56 17.89 6.50 -12.27
N ARG A 57 19.19 6.63 -11.99
CA ARG A 57 20.01 7.72 -12.56
C ARG A 57 20.08 7.67 -14.09
N CYS A 58 20.06 6.47 -14.67
CA CYS A 58 19.97 6.33 -16.12
C CYS A 58 18.62 6.84 -16.65
N PHE A 59 17.49 6.49 -16.00
CA PHE A 59 16.16 6.98 -16.39
C PHE A 59 16.05 8.50 -16.35
N GLU A 60 16.61 9.15 -15.32
CA GLU A 60 16.61 10.62 -15.18
C GLU A 60 17.32 11.35 -16.32
N GLN A 61 18.14 10.65 -17.10
CA GLN A 61 18.89 11.21 -18.22
C GLN A 61 18.35 10.80 -19.60
N MET A 62 17.36 9.91 -19.64
CA MET A 62 16.74 9.47 -20.88
C MET A 62 15.79 10.53 -21.43
N GLU A 63 15.67 10.59 -22.74
CA GLU A 63 14.55 11.31 -23.36
C GLU A 63 13.23 10.61 -23.01
N GLU A 64 12.13 11.35 -22.98
CA GLU A 64 10.86 10.84 -22.45
C GLU A 64 10.39 9.54 -23.13
N THR A 65 10.55 9.44 -24.46
CA THR A 65 10.17 8.25 -25.23
C THR A 65 11.03 7.04 -24.87
N GLU A 66 12.32 7.24 -24.60
CA GLU A 66 13.27 6.19 -24.22
C GLU A 66 13.02 5.72 -22.78
N GLU A 67 12.76 6.67 -21.87
CA GLU A 67 12.40 6.41 -20.47
C GLU A 67 11.13 5.55 -20.41
N ILE A 68 10.06 5.96 -21.11
CA ILE A 68 8.79 5.22 -21.15
C ILE A 68 8.99 3.81 -21.70
N THR A 69 9.75 3.67 -22.79
CA THR A 69 10.04 2.35 -23.38
C THR A 69 10.79 1.45 -22.40
N SER A 70 11.78 2.01 -21.70
CA SER A 70 12.59 1.28 -20.73
C SER A 70 11.79 0.90 -19.47
N VAL A 71 10.96 1.81 -18.96
CA VAL A 71 10.06 1.55 -17.82
C VAL A 71 9.02 0.50 -18.17
N GLU A 72 8.43 0.55 -19.36
CA GLU A 72 7.50 -0.47 -19.83
C GLU A 72 8.18 -1.85 -19.88
N TYR A 73 9.43 -1.92 -20.33
CA TYR A 73 10.21 -3.14 -20.30
C TYR A 73 10.41 -3.67 -18.87
N ILE A 74 10.83 -2.81 -17.94
CA ILE A 74 11.02 -3.18 -16.53
C ILE A 74 9.73 -3.73 -15.93
N LEU A 75 8.60 -3.03 -16.11
CA LEU A 75 7.30 -3.43 -15.55
C LEU A 75 6.83 -4.80 -16.07
N ASN A 76 7.12 -5.11 -17.33
CA ASN A 76 6.67 -6.35 -17.97
C ASN A 76 7.59 -7.54 -17.72
N TYR A 77 8.90 -7.31 -17.57
CA TYR A 77 9.90 -8.38 -17.57
C TYR A 77 10.66 -8.54 -16.25
N LEU A 78 10.66 -7.54 -15.35
CA LEU A 78 11.33 -7.68 -14.06
C LEU A 78 10.52 -8.59 -13.10
N PRO A 79 11.14 -9.58 -12.46
CA PRO A 79 10.44 -10.45 -11.51
C PRO A 79 9.91 -9.68 -10.29
N ALA A 80 8.69 -10.00 -9.85
CA ALA A 80 8.06 -9.38 -8.69
C ALA A 80 8.84 -9.57 -7.37
N SER A 81 9.67 -10.62 -7.28
CA SER A 81 10.54 -10.86 -6.12
C SER A 81 11.61 -9.80 -5.93
N ILE A 82 12.04 -9.12 -7.01
CA ILE A 82 13.00 -8.02 -6.95
C ILE A 82 12.31 -6.74 -6.43
N VAL A 83 11.06 -6.52 -6.85
CA VAL A 83 10.27 -5.33 -6.52
C VAL A 83 10.08 -5.17 -5.01
N GLY A 84 9.71 -6.24 -4.31
CA GLY A 84 9.51 -6.19 -2.86
C GLY A 84 10.80 -5.96 -2.06
N ARG A 85 11.98 -6.17 -2.67
CA ARG A 85 13.27 -5.96 -2.03
C ARG A 85 13.79 -4.53 -2.18
N TYR A 86 13.37 -3.82 -3.23
CA TYR A 86 13.90 -2.50 -3.61
C TYR A 86 12.75 -1.49 -3.76
N PRO A 87 12.18 -0.99 -2.64
CA PRO A 87 11.10 -0.01 -2.67
C PRO A 87 11.49 1.29 -3.38
N GLU A 88 12.78 1.62 -3.49
CA GLU A 88 13.30 2.79 -4.20
C GLU A 88 12.85 2.83 -5.66
N LEU A 89 12.88 1.68 -6.35
CA LEU A 89 12.41 1.58 -7.73
C LEU A 89 10.91 1.89 -7.82
N VAL A 90 10.11 1.33 -6.91
CA VAL A 90 8.66 1.53 -6.90
C VAL A 90 8.30 2.96 -6.52
N ASN A 91 9.03 3.58 -5.60
CA ASN A 91 8.85 4.96 -5.20
C ASN A 91 9.17 5.94 -6.33
N TRP A 92 10.26 5.69 -7.07
CA TRP A 92 10.58 6.46 -8.26
C TRP A 92 9.48 6.31 -9.32
N LEU A 93 9.00 5.09 -9.57
CA LEU A 93 7.89 4.84 -10.50
C LEU A 93 6.59 5.51 -10.03
N LYS A 94 6.28 5.48 -8.74
CA LYS A 94 5.12 6.14 -8.15
C LYS A 94 5.19 7.66 -8.36
N THR A 95 6.36 8.26 -8.16
CA THR A 95 6.55 9.71 -8.32
C THR A 95 6.44 10.16 -9.77
N ASN A 96 7.00 9.37 -10.71
CA ASN A 96 7.08 9.77 -12.12
C ASN A 96 5.89 9.28 -12.97
N TYR A 97 5.24 8.18 -12.60
CA TYR A 97 4.20 7.52 -13.40
C TYR A 97 2.84 7.40 -12.72
N ASN A 98 2.67 7.69 -11.42
CA ASN A 98 1.33 7.63 -10.82
C ASN A 98 0.58 8.95 -11.05
N ASN A 99 -0.63 8.88 -11.63
CA ASN A 99 -1.46 10.05 -11.96
C ASN A 99 -0.73 11.10 -12.84
N SER A 100 0.24 10.67 -13.65
CA SER A 100 0.98 11.53 -14.58
C SER A 100 0.57 11.27 -16.04
N SER A 101 0.85 12.23 -16.92
CA SER A 101 0.66 12.06 -18.36
C SER A 101 1.50 10.91 -18.95
N LYS A 102 2.62 10.57 -18.30
CA LYS A 102 3.45 9.41 -18.67
C LYS A 102 2.72 8.09 -18.45
N GLN A 103 1.85 8.00 -17.43
CA GLN A 103 1.07 6.79 -17.15
C GLN A 103 0.21 6.37 -18.33
N SER A 104 -0.46 7.32 -18.98
CA SER A 104 -1.33 7.05 -20.13
C SER A 104 -0.58 6.56 -21.36
N LYS A 105 0.74 6.76 -21.41
CA LYS A 105 1.61 6.30 -22.50
C LYS A 105 2.08 4.85 -22.32
N LEU A 106 1.90 4.27 -21.13
CA LEU A 106 2.18 2.86 -20.86
C LEU A 106 1.06 1.96 -21.37
N SER A 107 1.43 0.76 -21.83
CA SER A 107 0.46 -0.29 -22.18
C SER A 107 -0.45 -0.66 -20.98
N SER A 108 -1.62 -1.25 -21.27
CA SER A 108 -2.56 -1.68 -20.23
C SER A 108 -1.93 -2.68 -19.25
N GLN A 109 -1.11 -3.60 -19.77
CA GLN A 109 -0.37 -4.58 -18.99
C GLN A 109 0.66 -3.90 -18.07
N ALA A 110 1.47 -2.97 -18.60
CA ALA A 110 2.45 -2.24 -17.80
C ALA A 110 1.77 -1.39 -16.71
N ARG A 111 0.66 -0.70 -17.03
CA ARG A 111 -0.15 0.03 -16.04
C ARG A 111 -0.69 -0.89 -14.93
N GLN A 112 -1.13 -2.10 -15.28
CA GLN A 112 -1.58 -3.07 -14.29
C GLN A 112 -0.43 -3.54 -13.39
N LYS A 113 0.74 -3.82 -13.96
CA LYS A 113 1.94 -4.19 -13.20
C LYS A 113 2.39 -3.09 -12.25
N LEU A 114 2.40 -1.84 -12.73
CA LEU A 114 2.73 -0.67 -11.92
C LEU A 114 1.81 -0.56 -10.69
N ARG A 115 0.49 -0.72 -10.86
CA ARG A 115 -0.46 -0.73 -9.73
C ARG A 115 -0.18 -1.85 -8.73
N ILE A 116 0.09 -3.06 -9.22
CA ILE A 116 0.42 -4.21 -8.36
C ILE A 116 1.69 -3.93 -7.55
N TRP A 117 2.73 -3.35 -8.17
CA TRP A 117 3.99 -3.05 -7.49
C TRP A 117 3.83 -1.97 -6.42
N ILE A 118 3.12 -0.89 -6.74
CA ILE A 118 2.78 0.16 -5.76
C ILE A 118 1.99 -0.43 -4.59
N GLY A 119 0.99 -1.26 -4.89
CA GLY A 119 0.19 -1.96 -3.90
C GLY A 119 1.02 -2.88 -2.99
N ALA A 120 1.97 -3.62 -3.57
CA ALA A 120 2.86 -4.51 -2.81
C ALA A 120 3.74 -3.75 -1.82
N VAL A 121 4.33 -2.61 -2.22
CA VAL A 121 5.16 -1.79 -1.31
C VAL A 121 4.30 -1.16 -0.22
N ASN A 122 3.16 -0.56 -0.57
CA ASN A 122 2.24 0.02 0.43
C ASN A 122 1.72 -1.05 1.41
N TYR A 123 1.43 -2.27 0.94
CA TYR A 123 1.04 -3.37 1.81
C TYR A 123 2.19 -3.85 2.70
N GLN A 124 3.42 -3.88 2.19
CA GLN A 124 4.59 -4.24 2.99
C GLN A 124 4.83 -3.22 4.12
N ASP A 125 4.54 -1.94 3.88
CA ASP A 125 4.61 -0.90 4.90
C ASP A 125 3.58 -1.14 6.01
N PHE A 126 2.34 -1.46 5.64
CA PHE A 126 1.30 -1.89 6.60
C PHE A 126 1.67 -3.18 7.34
N TYR A 127 2.21 -4.18 6.65
CA TYR A 127 2.67 -5.44 7.23
C TYR A 127 3.73 -5.18 8.32
N THR A 128 4.72 -4.34 8.00
CA THR A 128 5.81 -3.96 8.90
C THR A 128 5.28 -3.20 10.10
N LEU A 129 4.35 -2.26 9.90
CA LEU A 129 3.67 -1.55 10.99
C LEU A 129 3.00 -2.54 11.97
N VAL A 130 2.21 -3.49 11.46
CA VAL A 130 1.52 -4.47 12.30
C VAL A 130 2.51 -5.32 13.10
N ASP A 131 3.60 -5.77 12.47
CA ASP A 131 4.63 -6.55 13.15
C ASP A 131 5.35 -5.74 14.24
N LEU A 132 5.66 -4.47 13.98
CA LEU A 132 6.23 -3.59 14.99
C LEU A 132 5.29 -3.41 16.18
N ILE A 133 3.99 -3.25 15.95
CA ILE A 133 3.01 -3.10 17.03
C ILE A 133 2.94 -4.36 17.89
N ILE A 134 2.81 -5.53 17.26
CA ILE A 134 2.76 -6.82 17.95
C ILE A 134 4.02 -7.03 18.80
N ASN A 135 5.20 -6.74 18.25
CA ASN A 135 6.48 -7.10 18.87
C ASN A 135 7.03 -6.05 19.84
N ARG A 136 6.53 -4.81 19.84
CA ARG A 136 7.15 -3.68 20.57
C ARG A 136 6.22 -2.90 21.49
N ILE A 137 4.92 -2.82 21.19
CA ILE A 137 4.01 -1.89 21.90
C ILE A 137 3.42 -2.50 23.20
N GLY A 138 3.56 -3.82 23.39
CA GLY A 138 3.03 -4.53 24.56
C GLY A 138 1.51 -4.57 24.52
N ILE A 139 0.97 -5.51 23.74
CA ILE A 139 -0.47 -5.66 23.48
C ILE A 139 -0.98 -6.98 24.05
N THR A 140 -2.30 -7.13 24.18
CA THR A 140 -2.90 -8.39 24.63
C THR A 140 -2.86 -9.46 23.52
N GLU A 141 -2.85 -10.74 23.88
CA GLU A 141 -2.92 -11.86 22.92
C GLU A 141 -4.15 -11.74 22.00
N ARG A 142 -5.27 -11.24 22.53
CA ARG A 142 -6.49 -10.99 21.76
C ARG A 142 -6.25 -9.93 20.67
N GLU A 143 -5.57 -8.83 21.00
CA GLU A 143 -5.24 -7.76 20.05
C GLU A 143 -4.23 -8.25 19.00
N GLU A 144 -3.21 -9.00 19.42
CA GLU A 144 -2.24 -9.62 18.52
C GLU A 144 -2.91 -10.54 17.49
N ASN A 145 -3.82 -11.41 17.95
CA ASN A 145 -4.56 -12.30 17.06
C ASN A 145 -5.45 -11.52 16.08
N GLN A 146 -6.09 -10.43 16.54
CA GLN A 146 -6.91 -9.58 15.68
C GLN A 146 -6.06 -8.86 14.62
N LEU A 147 -4.93 -8.27 15.02
CA LEU A 147 -3.99 -7.62 14.11
C LEU A 147 -3.40 -8.58 13.08
N SER A 148 -3.02 -9.78 13.51
CA SER A 148 -2.52 -10.84 12.62
C SER A 148 -3.56 -11.25 11.58
N LYS A 149 -4.83 -11.34 11.97
CA LYS A 149 -5.94 -11.63 11.06
C LYS A 149 -6.19 -10.51 10.06
N ARG A 150 -6.08 -9.24 10.46
CA ARG A 150 -6.19 -8.08 9.56
C ARG A 150 -5.06 -8.06 8.54
N LYS A 151 -3.84 -8.38 8.97
CA LYS A 151 -2.68 -8.54 8.08
C LYS A 151 -3.00 -9.54 6.96
N GLY A 152 -3.47 -10.73 7.32
CA GLY A 152 -3.88 -11.75 6.34
C GLY A 152 -5.03 -11.29 5.43
N PHE A 153 -6.08 -10.68 5.99
CA PHE A 153 -7.24 -10.22 5.25
C PHE A 153 -6.88 -9.15 4.20
N TRP A 154 -6.19 -8.08 4.62
CA TRP A 154 -5.83 -6.96 3.74
C TRP A 154 -4.79 -7.33 2.68
N ASN A 155 -4.02 -8.41 2.87
CA ASN A 155 -3.17 -8.96 1.81
C ASN A 155 -3.97 -9.31 0.55
N ASN A 156 -5.21 -9.78 0.72
CA ASN A 156 -6.06 -10.12 -0.41
C ASN A 156 -6.51 -8.89 -1.21
N TYR A 157 -6.28 -7.67 -0.73
CA TYR A 157 -6.66 -6.42 -1.40
C TYR A 157 -5.45 -5.52 -1.73
N SER A 158 -4.22 -6.01 -1.48
CA SER A 158 -2.99 -5.23 -1.55
C SER A 158 -2.79 -4.47 -2.86
N ASN A 159 -3.19 -5.06 -4.00
CA ASN A 159 -2.99 -4.46 -5.33
C ASN A 159 -3.81 -3.17 -5.54
N SER A 160 -4.81 -2.94 -4.68
CA SER A 160 -5.67 -1.76 -4.72
C SER A 160 -5.10 -0.60 -3.90
N PHE A 161 -4.08 -0.82 -3.06
CA PHE A 161 -3.49 0.22 -2.21
C PHE A 161 -2.59 1.14 -3.04
N THR A 162 -3.09 2.32 -3.38
CA THR A 162 -2.33 3.33 -4.15
C THR A 162 -1.39 4.15 -3.27
N ARG A 163 -1.79 4.36 -2.01
CA ARG A 163 -1.03 5.04 -0.97
C ARG A 163 -1.57 4.59 0.40
N ILE A 164 -0.71 4.67 1.41
CA ILE A 164 -1.13 4.57 2.80
C ILE A 164 -0.69 5.79 3.60
N LYS A 165 -1.37 6.04 4.73
CA LYS A 165 -0.95 6.96 5.78
C LYS A 165 -1.07 6.27 7.12
N ILE A 166 -0.05 6.40 7.95
CA ILE A 166 0.04 5.78 9.27
C ILE A 166 -0.08 6.88 10.32
N LEU A 167 -1.02 6.71 11.25
CA LEU A 167 -1.19 7.60 12.40
C LEU A 167 -0.88 6.83 13.68
N LEU A 168 0.09 7.32 14.44
CA LEU A 168 0.53 6.68 15.68
C LEU A 168 0.16 7.57 16.89
N PRO A 169 -0.45 7.00 17.94
CA PRO A 169 -0.50 7.65 19.25
C PRO A 169 0.91 8.02 19.73
N VAL A 170 1.01 9.00 20.64
CA VAL A 170 2.31 9.53 21.12
C VAL A 170 3.23 8.42 21.61
N ARG A 171 2.71 7.48 22.41
CA ARG A 171 3.48 6.35 22.94
C ARG A 171 4.01 5.45 21.83
N SER A 172 3.15 5.03 20.90
CA SER A 172 3.55 4.15 19.81
C SER A 172 4.54 4.82 18.88
N TYR A 173 4.34 6.11 18.57
CA TYR A 173 5.28 6.89 17.78
C TYR A 173 6.68 6.90 18.40
N GLN A 174 6.80 7.11 19.71
CA GLN A 174 8.10 7.09 20.40
C GLN A 174 8.79 5.74 20.33
N ILE A 175 8.04 4.63 20.32
CA ILE A 175 8.58 3.28 20.36
C ILE A 175 8.99 2.79 18.96
N ILE A 176 8.18 2.97 17.92
CA ILE A 176 8.38 2.28 16.63
C ILE A 176 8.69 3.20 15.44
N ASN A 177 8.55 4.53 15.56
CA ASN A 177 8.72 5.41 14.40
C ASN A 177 10.12 5.35 13.78
N HIS A 178 11.15 5.09 14.58
CA HIS A 178 12.53 4.99 14.09
C HIS A 178 12.81 3.70 13.29
N ASP A 179 11.94 2.69 13.41
CA ASP A 179 12.00 1.44 12.65
C ASP A 179 11.21 1.52 11.32
N LEU A 180 10.43 2.60 11.14
CA LEU A 180 9.68 2.87 9.92
C LEU A 180 10.55 3.65 8.92
N ARG A 181 10.30 3.46 7.62
CA ARG A 181 11.12 4.14 6.59
C ARG A 181 10.81 5.63 6.56
N ALA A 182 11.83 6.46 6.31
CA ALA A 182 11.69 7.91 6.28
C ALA A 182 10.77 8.43 5.16
N ASP A 183 10.57 7.66 4.09
CA ASP A 183 9.69 8.00 2.96
C ASP A 183 8.21 7.66 3.20
N GLN A 184 7.87 6.96 4.29
CA GLN A 184 6.48 6.63 4.63
C GLN A 184 5.75 7.85 5.21
N ASP A 185 4.46 7.99 4.87
CA ASP A 185 3.59 9.04 5.44
C ASP A 185 3.14 8.62 6.85
N VAL A 186 4.04 8.84 7.83
CA VAL A 186 3.81 8.56 9.25
C VAL A 186 3.63 9.87 10.00
N GLN A 187 2.51 10.00 10.72
CA GLN A 187 2.21 11.19 11.53
C GLN A 187 1.84 10.82 12.96
N ARG A 188 2.11 11.74 13.88
CA ARG A 188 1.57 11.64 15.25
C ARG A 188 0.07 11.93 15.20
N LEU A 189 -0.71 11.06 15.82
CA LEU A 189 -2.13 11.23 16.03
C LEU A 189 -2.35 12.31 17.10
N GLN A 190 -3.16 13.31 16.78
CA GLN A 190 -3.53 14.37 17.72
C GLN A 190 -4.48 13.79 18.78
N SER A 191 -4.18 14.06 20.06
CA SER A 191 -5.05 13.66 21.16
C SER A 191 -6.33 14.51 21.19
N ASP A 192 -7.46 13.85 21.35
CA ASP A 192 -8.80 14.47 21.45
C ASP A 192 -9.66 13.83 22.56
N GLY A 193 -9.00 13.14 23.49
CA GLY A 193 -9.63 12.36 24.57
C GLY A 193 -10.17 10.99 24.15
N SER A 194 -9.96 10.55 22.91
CA SER A 194 -10.25 9.17 22.50
C SER A 194 -9.24 8.18 23.05
N ASP A 195 -9.65 6.92 23.16
CA ASP A 195 -8.76 5.79 23.46
C ASP A 195 -7.58 5.75 22.46
N GLU A 196 -6.37 5.48 22.96
CA GLU A 196 -5.19 5.34 22.10
C GLU A 196 -5.35 4.16 21.13
N THR A 197 -5.13 4.41 19.85
CA THR A 197 -5.20 3.40 18.80
C THR A 197 -4.33 3.80 17.63
N GLU A 198 -3.55 2.86 17.09
CA GLU A 198 -2.89 3.05 15.80
C GLU A 198 -3.93 3.03 14.68
N ILE A 199 -3.73 3.87 13.67
CA ILE A 199 -4.61 3.94 12.53
C ILE A 199 -3.79 3.80 11.25
N CYS A 200 -4.24 2.94 10.35
CA CYS A 200 -3.74 2.88 8.98
C CYS A 200 -4.85 3.28 8.01
N ILE A 201 -4.56 4.26 7.15
CA ILE A 201 -5.47 4.76 6.13
C ILE A 201 -4.98 4.26 4.77
N PHE A 202 -5.84 3.60 4.01
CA PHE A 202 -5.58 3.12 2.66
C PHE A 202 -6.33 3.98 1.64
N ASP A 203 -5.60 4.48 0.64
CA ASP A 203 -6.16 5.12 -0.56
C ASP A 203 -6.33 4.06 -1.65
N LEU A 204 -7.57 3.79 -2.04
CA LEU A 204 -7.92 2.82 -3.09
C LEU A 204 -8.10 3.46 -4.47
N GLY A 205 -7.70 4.73 -4.63
CA GLY A 205 -7.90 5.49 -5.86
C GLY A 205 -9.39 5.74 -6.13
N GLU A 206 -9.89 5.21 -7.24
CA GLU A 206 -11.29 5.40 -7.64
C GLU A 206 -12.30 4.74 -6.69
N ASN A 207 -11.86 3.73 -5.93
CA ASN A 207 -12.73 2.98 -5.03
C ASN A 207 -12.87 3.60 -3.63
N GLY A 208 -12.26 4.77 -3.38
CA GLY A 208 -12.38 5.49 -2.13
C GLY A 208 -11.29 5.15 -1.09
N PHE A 209 -11.66 5.13 0.19
CA PHE A 209 -10.72 5.04 1.30
C PHE A 209 -11.16 4.00 2.33
N ILE A 210 -10.18 3.34 2.94
CA ILE A 210 -10.38 2.47 4.11
C ILE A 210 -9.55 3.01 5.26
N VAL A 211 -10.14 3.12 6.44
CA VAL A 211 -9.45 3.52 7.67
C VAL A 211 -9.57 2.41 8.69
N GLU A 212 -8.43 1.89 9.14
CA GLU A 212 -8.35 0.74 10.01
C GLU A 212 -7.89 1.17 11.40
N PHE A 213 -8.77 1.06 12.40
CA PHE A 213 -8.49 1.40 13.81
C PHE A 213 -8.10 0.14 14.57
N PHE A 214 -6.84 0.06 14.99
CA PHE A 214 -6.19 -1.22 15.31
C PHE A 214 -6.68 -1.84 16.61
N ARG A 215 -6.80 -1.03 17.67
CA ARG A 215 -7.01 -1.50 19.04
C ARG A 215 -7.98 -0.62 19.83
N GLY A 216 -8.30 -1.05 21.06
CA GLY A 216 -9.22 -0.36 21.96
C GLY A 216 -10.71 -0.64 21.66
N ARG A 217 -11.60 -0.06 22.48
CA ARG A 217 -13.06 -0.30 22.36
C ARG A 217 -13.67 0.24 21.06
N GLY A 218 -12.99 1.21 20.44
CA GLY A 218 -13.36 1.80 19.17
C GLY A 218 -12.70 1.13 17.95
N SER A 219 -12.19 -0.09 18.09
CA SER A 219 -11.57 -0.80 16.97
C SER A 219 -12.62 -1.14 15.89
N GLU A 220 -12.37 -0.65 14.68
CA GLU A 220 -13.29 -0.70 13.55
C GLU A 220 -12.51 -0.58 12.23
N THR A 221 -13.13 -1.04 11.14
CA THR A 221 -12.76 -0.66 9.78
C THR A 221 -13.80 0.36 9.31
N ARG A 222 -13.37 1.49 8.78
CA ARG A 222 -14.26 2.54 8.29
C ARG A 222 -14.05 2.74 6.80
N ILE A 223 -15.12 2.69 6.02
CA ILE A 223 -15.07 2.73 4.55
C ILE A 223 -15.72 4.02 4.06
N PHE A 224 -15.01 4.73 3.19
CA PHE A 224 -15.47 5.97 2.59
C PHE A 224 -15.51 5.84 1.07
N PRO A 225 -16.59 6.26 0.39
CA PRO A 225 -16.57 6.41 -1.06
C PRO A 225 -15.57 7.50 -1.46
N LYS A 226 -15.15 7.50 -2.73
CA LYS A 226 -14.29 8.56 -3.27
C LYS A 226 -14.95 9.92 -3.09
N ASN A 227 -14.26 10.81 -2.41
CA ASN A 227 -14.70 12.17 -2.15
C ASN A 227 -13.49 13.07 -1.90
N ASP A 228 -13.37 14.18 -2.64
CA ASP A 228 -12.19 15.05 -2.58
C ASP A 228 -12.04 15.75 -1.22
N TYR A 229 -13.14 16.10 -0.56
CA TYR A 229 -13.10 16.65 0.79
C TYR A 229 -12.55 15.61 1.77
N ILE A 230 -13.06 14.37 1.76
CA ILE A 230 -12.54 13.28 2.60
C ILE A 230 -11.06 13.03 2.32
N LYS A 231 -10.66 12.99 1.05
CA LYS A 231 -9.26 12.86 0.63
C LYS A 231 -8.40 13.96 1.22
N SER A 232 -8.86 15.21 1.14
CA SER A 232 -8.13 16.38 1.64
C SER A 232 -7.96 16.36 3.16
N VAL A 233 -8.93 15.80 3.90
CA VAL A 233 -8.82 15.65 5.34
C VAL A 233 -7.87 14.50 5.68
N LEU A 234 -8.08 13.31 5.11
CA LEU A 234 -7.30 12.12 5.45
C LEU A 234 -5.82 12.25 5.05
N PHE A 235 -5.53 12.87 3.91
CA PHE A 235 -4.18 12.97 3.35
C PHE A 235 -3.66 14.40 3.24
N GLY A 236 -4.34 15.36 3.87
CA GLY A 236 -3.84 16.73 4.01
C GLY A 236 -2.69 16.85 5.01
N SER A 237 -2.15 18.06 5.09
CA SER A 237 -1.08 18.43 6.04
C SER A 237 -1.58 18.69 7.46
N GLN A 238 -2.89 18.82 7.65
CA GLN A 238 -3.46 19.11 8.95
C GLN A 238 -3.39 17.88 9.87
N PRO A 239 -3.09 18.06 11.17
CA PRO A 239 -3.09 16.95 12.13
C PRO A 239 -4.46 16.25 12.18
N LEU A 240 -4.42 14.93 12.28
CA LEU A 240 -5.62 14.10 12.41
C LEU A 240 -5.76 13.59 13.84
N SER A 241 -7.02 13.55 14.30
CA SER A 241 -7.43 12.92 15.54
C SER A 241 -8.49 11.84 15.25
N VAL A 242 -8.77 10.97 16.22
CA VAL A 242 -9.77 9.90 16.08
C VAL A 242 -11.16 10.46 15.80
N LYS A 243 -11.60 11.47 16.57
CA LYS A 243 -12.90 12.12 16.42
C LYS A 243 -12.99 12.86 15.11
N ARG A 244 -11.91 13.51 14.66
CA ARG A 244 -11.89 14.18 13.35
C ARG A 244 -12.13 13.19 12.21
N ILE A 245 -11.54 11.99 12.28
CA ILE A 245 -11.80 10.94 11.29
C ILE A 245 -13.25 10.45 11.37
N ARG A 246 -13.78 10.19 12.58
CA ARG A 246 -15.18 9.74 12.75
C ARG A 246 -16.21 10.78 12.33
N LYS A 247 -15.93 12.08 12.50
CA LYS A 247 -16.77 13.20 12.03
C LYS A 247 -17.00 13.17 10.51
N LEU A 248 -16.09 12.55 9.74
CA LEU A 248 -16.25 12.38 8.30
C LEU A 248 -17.39 11.41 7.94
N GLY A 249 -17.94 10.66 8.90
CA GLY A 249 -18.96 9.65 8.67
C GLY A 249 -18.35 8.37 8.11
N GLY A 250 -18.87 7.90 6.97
CA GLY A 250 -18.47 6.62 6.38
C GLY A 250 -19.14 5.43 7.05
N GLU A 251 -19.04 4.26 6.39
CA GLU A 251 -19.59 3.01 6.93
C GLU A 251 -18.59 2.39 7.89
N ALA A 252 -18.98 2.26 9.16
CA ALA A 252 -18.19 1.57 10.17
C ALA A 252 -18.50 0.07 10.16
N HIS A 253 -17.47 -0.76 10.20
CA HIS A 253 -17.56 -2.22 10.24
C HIS A 253 -16.77 -2.79 11.43
N ASP A 254 -17.33 -3.80 12.07
CA ASP A 254 -16.79 -4.42 13.28
C ASP A 254 -15.66 -5.43 13.01
N HIS A 255 -15.05 -5.93 14.09
CA HIS A 255 -14.12 -7.05 14.11
C HIS A 255 -14.63 -8.24 14.95
N ALA A 256 -15.96 -8.41 15.02
CA ALA A 256 -16.61 -9.50 15.72
C ALA A 256 -16.39 -10.86 15.01
N LEU A 257 -16.95 -11.92 15.56
CA LEU A 257 -16.88 -13.26 14.97
C LEU A 257 -17.25 -13.23 13.48
N ALA A 258 -16.46 -13.89 12.63
CA ALA A 258 -16.64 -13.96 11.18
C ALA A 258 -16.65 -12.59 10.45
N TRP A 259 -16.00 -11.56 11.01
CA TRP A 259 -15.92 -10.24 10.39
C TRP A 259 -15.28 -10.25 8.99
N GLN A 260 -14.32 -11.14 8.70
CA GLN A 260 -13.71 -11.19 7.36
C GLN A 260 -14.73 -11.54 6.28
N TRP A 261 -15.67 -12.44 6.58
CA TRP A 261 -16.74 -12.82 5.66
C TRP A 261 -17.70 -11.65 5.42
N SER A 262 -18.13 -10.96 6.48
CA SER A 262 -19.05 -9.84 6.33
C SER A 262 -18.39 -8.61 5.71
N CYS A 263 -17.12 -8.37 6.04
CA CYS A 263 -16.34 -7.26 5.48
C CYS A 263 -16.09 -7.48 3.99
N GLU A 264 -15.68 -8.70 3.59
CA GLU A 264 -15.56 -9.06 2.17
C GLU A 264 -16.89 -8.84 1.44
N LYS A 265 -18.00 -9.32 2.01
CA LYS A 265 -19.32 -9.13 1.42
C LYS A 265 -19.64 -7.65 1.24
N LEU A 266 -19.49 -6.84 2.29
CA LEU A 266 -19.71 -5.39 2.25
C LEU A 266 -18.86 -4.71 1.15
N LEU A 267 -17.56 -4.99 1.14
CA LEU A 267 -16.63 -4.45 0.15
C LEU A 267 -17.05 -4.81 -1.28
N ARG A 268 -17.41 -6.07 -1.51
CA ARG A 268 -17.78 -6.56 -2.84
C ARG A 268 -19.14 -6.05 -3.30
N THR A 269 -20.17 -6.16 -2.47
CA THR A 269 -21.55 -5.88 -2.90
C THR A 269 -21.83 -4.38 -2.93
N ASP A 270 -21.36 -3.65 -1.93
CA ASP A 270 -21.80 -2.26 -1.72
C ASP A 270 -20.78 -1.27 -2.27
N TYR A 271 -19.49 -1.63 -2.25
CA TYR A 271 -18.41 -0.76 -2.71
C TYR A 271 -17.73 -1.22 -4.00
N GLN A 272 -18.05 -2.40 -4.53
CA GLN A 272 -17.40 -2.99 -5.70
C GLN A 272 -15.86 -3.07 -5.55
N ILE A 273 -15.39 -3.24 -4.32
CA ILE A 273 -13.98 -3.47 -3.97
C ILE A 273 -13.75 -4.98 -3.94
N PHE A 274 -13.03 -5.46 -4.96
CA PHE A 274 -12.72 -6.88 -5.11
C PHE A 274 -11.30 -7.20 -4.60
N PRO A 275 -11.07 -8.44 -4.14
CA PRO A 275 -9.73 -8.95 -3.90
C PRO A 275 -8.85 -8.89 -5.16
N ASN A 276 -7.54 -9.08 -4.94
CA ASN A 276 -6.52 -9.18 -5.96
C ASN A 276 -6.94 -10.15 -7.07
N ALA A 277 -6.73 -9.75 -8.32
CA ALA A 277 -7.09 -10.57 -9.47
C ALA A 277 -6.52 -11.99 -9.37
N GLY A 278 -7.37 -13.00 -9.61
CA GLY A 278 -7.00 -14.41 -9.51
C GLY A 278 -7.03 -15.01 -8.10
N THR A 279 -7.49 -14.26 -7.08
CA THR A 279 -7.70 -14.80 -5.73
C THR A 279 -8.71 -15.95 -5.78
N LYS A 280 -8.29 -17.13 -5.30
CA LYS A 280 -9.14 -18.33 -5.16
C LYS A 280 -9.29 -18.77 -3.70
N ASN A 281 -8.38 -18.33 -2.84
CA ASN A 281 -8.41 -18.58 -1.41
C ASN A 281 -7.89 -17.33 -0.68
N PHE A 282 -8.58 -16.92 0.37
CA PHE A 282 -8.16 -15.81 1.21
C PHE A 282 -7.01 -16.20 2.11
N ILE A 283 -5.98 -15.36 2.11
CA ILE A 283 -4.86 -15.43 3.05
C ILE A 283 -5.39 -15.09 4.46
N GLY A 284 -4.89 -15.82 5.46
CA GLY A 284 -5.29 -15.63 6.86
C GLY A 284 -6.59 -16.33 7.26
N LEU A 285 -7.22 -17.10 6.35
CA LEU A 285 -8.38 -17.94 6.65
C LEU A 285 -8.06 -19.42 6.42
N PRO A 286 -8.56 -20.34 7.27
CA PRO A 286 -8.48 -21.77 7.00
C PRO A 286 -9.17 -22.13 5.68
N PRO A 287 -8.73 -23.17 4.93
CA PRO A 287 -9.28 -23.52 3.61
C PRO A 287 -10.80 -23.64 3.57
N LYS A 288 -11.41 -24.19 4.64
CA LYS A 288 -12.87 -24.31 4.79
C LYS A 288 -13.62 -22.98 4.69
N TYR A 289 -13.00 -21.90 5.19
CA TYR A 289 -13.59 -20.56 5.25
C TYR A 289 -12.95 -19.58 4.26
N GLY A 290 -11.80 -19.95 3.68
CA GLY A 290 -11.02 -19.09 2.81
C GLY A 290 -11.32 -19.27 1.32
N ARG A 291 -11.97 -20.36 0.89
CA ARG A 291 -12.26 -20.59 -0.54
C ARG A 291 -13.12 -19.47 -1.10
N TYR A 292 -12.60 -18.73 -2.05
CA TYR A 292 -13.21 -17.52 -2.59
C TYR A 292 -13.72 -17.74 -4.01
N ASP A 293 -14.90 -17.19 -4.27
CA ASP A 293 -15.46 -17.05 -5.61
C ASP A 293 -15.79 -15.58 -5.85
N VAL A 294 -15.44 -15.03 -7.02
CA VAL A 294 -15.65 -13.60 -7.29
C VAL A 294 -17.13 -13.21 -7.35
N THR A 295 -18.00 -14.15 -7.72
CA THR A 295 -19.45 -13.94 -7.82
C THR A 295 -20.11 -14.10 -6.46
N PHE A 296 -19.76 -15.16 -5.72
CA PHE A 296 -20.45 -15.52 -4.47
C PHE A 296 -19.78 -14.96 -3.22
N GLY A 297 -18.48 -14.64 -3.29
CA GLY A 297 -17.66 -14.19 -2.17
C GLY A 297 -17.10 -15.33 -1.33
N LEU A 298 -16.85 -15.05 -0.04
CA LEU A 298 -16.45 -16.05 0.94
C LEU A 298 -17.61 -16.98 1.36
N PRO A 299 -17.33 -18.23 1.78
CA PRO A 299 -18.36 -19.18 2.19
C PRO A 299 -19.11 -18.67 3.41
N GLN A 300 -20.43 -18.77 3.39
CA GLN A 300 -21.26 -18.30 4.49
C GLN A 300 -20.96 -19.10 5.78
N PRO A 301 -20.80 -18.42 6.94
CA PRO A 301 -20.72 -19.10 8.23
C PRO A 301 -22.00 -19.90 8.54
N ASP A 302 -21.85 -20.93 9.37
CA ASP A 302 -22.99 -21.70 9.86
C ASP A 302 -23.94 -20.84 10.72
N TYR A 303 -25.17 -21.32 10.88
CA TYR A 303 -26.23 -20.60 11.59
C TYR A 303 -25.83 -20.20 13.02
N HIS A 304 -25.15 -21.08 13.76
CA HIS A 304 -24.73 -20.79 15.13
C HIS A 304 -23.73 -19.62 15.17
N LYS A 305 -22.73 -19.63 14.28
CA LYS A 305 -21.77 -18.51 14.16
C LYS A 305 -22.44 -17.20 13.76
N LEU A 306 -23.45 -17.24 12.88
CA LEU A 306 -24.20 -16.04 12.50
C LEU A 306 -24.98 -15.45 13.68
N MET A 307 -25.64 -16.30 14.47
CA MET A 307 -26.37 -15.87 15.68
C MET A 307 -25.42 -15.26 16.72
N GLU A 308 -24.25 -15.88 16.94
CA GLU A 308 -23.26 -15.34 17.87
C GLU A 308 -22.67 -14.01 17.37
N ARG A 309 -22.34 -13.93 16.08
CA ARG A 309 -21.90 -12.68 15.43
C ARG A 309 -22.92 -11.57 15.66
N GLN A 310 -24.21 -11.83 15.42
CA GLN A 310 -25.24 -10.80 15.58
C GLN A 310 -25.25 -10.19 16.99
N LYS A 311 -25.15 -11.02 18.03
CA LYS A 311 -25.05 -10.55 19.42
C LYS A 311 -23.82 -9.66 19.65
N GLN A 312 -22.66 -10.06 19.11
CA GLN A 312 -21.43 -9.29 19.24
C GLN A 312 -21.51 -7.94 18.49
N VAL A 313 -22.10 -7.95 17.29
CA VAL A 313 -22.30 -6.73 16.48
C VAL A 313 -23.25 -5.76 17.18
N GLU A 314 -24.34 -6.23 17.78
CA GLU A 314 -25.26 -5.37 18.53
C GLU A 314 -24.58 -4.67 19.71
N GLN A 315 -23.70 -5.37 20.44
CA GLN A 315 -22.91 -4.77 21.51
C GLN A 315 -21.92 -3.73 20.97
N TRP A 316 -21.21 -4.06 19.89
CA TRP A 316 -20.26 -3.15 19.24
C TRP A 316 -20.96 -1.89 18.70
N LYS A 317 -22.14 -2.02 18.08
CA LYS A 317 -22.92 -0.88 17.56
C LYS A 317 -23.25 0.15 18.64
N ARG A 318 -23.56 -0.29 19.87
CA ARG A 318 -23.82 0.64 20.99
C ARG A 318 -22.57 1.48 21.31
N ILE A 319 -21.40 0.85 21.31
CA ILE A 319 -20.12 1.51 21.57
C ILE A 319 -19.79 2.50 20.45
N ILE A 320 -19.89 2.07 19.19
CA ILE A 320 -19.58 2.94 18.05
C ILE A 320 -20.55 4.12 17.97
N ASN A 321 -21.85 3.91 18.15
CA ASN A 321 -22.82 5.01 18.14
C ASN A 321 -22.51 6.07 19.22
N GLN A 322 -22.08 5.63 20.41
CA GLN A 322 -21.64 6.55 21.46
C GLN A 322 -20.39 7.33 21.02
N LEU A 323 -19.37 6.64 20.52
CA LEU A 323 -18.12 7.27 20.08
C LEU A 323 -18.32 8.25 18.91
N GLU A 324 -19.26 7.96 18.01
CA GLU A 324 -19.62 8.86 16.91
C GLU A 324 -20.39 10.10 17.40
N LEU A 325 -21.25 9.94 18.42
CA LEU A 325 -21.93 11.08 19.04
C LEU A 325 -20.91 12.00 19.74
N GLU A 326 -19.98 11.41 20.51
CA GLU A 326 -18.89 12.14 21.14
C GLU A 326 -18.00 12.86 20.11
N ALA A 327 -17.75 12.23 18.95
CA ALA A 327 -17.03 12.86 17.86
C ALA A 327 -17.80 14.06 17.30
N LYS A 328 -19.10 13.92 17.00
CA LYS A 328 -19.94 15.00 16.47
C LYS A 328 -20.05 16.20 17.42
N GLN A 329 -19.98 15.97 18.73
CA GLN A 329 -20.06 17.02 19.75
C GLN A 329 -18.72 17.69 20.06
N SER A 330 -17.60 17.11 19.63
CA SER A 330 -16.27 17.72 19.86
C SER A 330 -16.07 18.98 19.01
N PRO A 331 -15.34 19.99 19.50
CA PRO A 331 -14.90 21.12 18.67
C PRO A 331 -13.97 20.64 17.54
N ASP A 332 -13.86 21.42 16.47
CA ASP A 332 -12.99 21.13 15.32
C ASP A 332 -11.51 21.34 15.60
#